data_AF-A0AAW8RY13-F1
#
_entry.id   AF-A0AAW8RY13-F1
#
_cell.length_a   1.000
_cell.length_b   1.000
_cell.length_c   1.000
_cell.angle_alpha   90.00
_cell.angle_beta   90.00
_cell.angle_gamma   90.00
#
_symmetry.space_group_name_H-M   'P 1'
#
loop_
_entity.id
_entity.type
_entity.pdbx_description
1 polymer ?
#
loop_
_entity_poly.entity_id
_entity_poly.type
_entity_poly.pdbx_seq_one_letter_code
_entity_poly.pdbx_strand_id
1 'polypeptide(L)'
;MMQKYYDDFSRLPIEKMAQKITDMTFSYQETQVPKKHYKDLLSKTVEEVIAGSVEVNLIDTYYKTIEQLLKQNPKWLFQALLCFDVKIKPSTMSNAEYQALELTWSKYQDSKKSKMVDERWIDCFDSIKKNGATYQFRKEEE
;
A
#
# COMPACT_ATOMS: atom_id res chain seq x y z
N MET A 1 34.29 -23.21 8.74
CA MET A 1 33.03 -22.46 9.01
C MET A 1 31.95 -23.51 9.17
N MET A 2 31.18 -23.51 10.27
CA MET A 2 30.19 -24.56 10.55
C MET A 2 28.96 -24.34 9.68
N GLN A 3 28.64 -25.32 8.83
CA GLN A 3 27.54 -25.26 7.87
C GLN A 3 26.22 -25.15 8.61
N LYS A 4 25.44 -24.11 8.32
CA LYS A 4 24.13 -23.92 8.95
C LYS A 4 23.09 -24.65 8.12
N TYR A 5 22.04 -25.13 8.78
CA TYR A 5 20.90 -25.77 8.13
C TYR A 5 20.26 -24.90 7.02
N TYR A 6 20.27 -23.58 7.21
CA TYR A 6 19.84 -22.60 6.20
C TYR A 6 20.64 -22.67 4.89
N ASP A 7 21.95 -22.89 4.97
CA ASP A 7 22.82 -22.90 3.80
C ASP A 7 22.48 -24.09 2.87
N ASP A 8 22.06 -25.20 3.46
CA ASP A 8 21.59 -26.38 2.73
C ASP A 8 20.15 -26.20 2.25
N PHE A 9 19.29 -25.64 3.10
CA PHE A 9 17.89 -25.43 2.78
C PHE A 9 17.70 -24.49 1.59
N SER A 10 18.45 -23.37 1.55
CA SER A 10 18.35 -22.35 0.51
C SER A 10 18.74 -22.83 -0.90
N ARG A 11 19.46 -23.96 -0.99
CA ARG A 11 19.91 -24.58 -2.25
C ARG A 11 18.97 -25.67 -2.77
N LEU A 12 17.93 -26.02 -2.01
CA LEU A 12 17.01 -27.09 -2.39
C LEU A 12 16.06 -26.65 -3.53
N PRO A 13 15.63 -27.57 -4.41
CA PRO A 13 14.48 -27.33 -5.27
C PRO A 13 13.20 -27.10 -4.44
N ILE A 14 12.25 -26.32 -4.97
CA ILE A 14 10.98 -25.97 -4.28
C ILE A 14 10.27 -27.20 -3.71
N GLU A 15 10.22 -28.30 -4.48
CA GLU A 15 9.60 -29.56 -4.05
C GLU A 15 10.22 -30.12 -2.76
N LYS A 16 11.54 -30.01 -2.61
CA LYS A 16 12.28 -30.47 -1.43
C LYS A 16 12.19 -29.46 -0.28
N MET A 17 12.19 -28.16 -0.58
CA MET A 17 11.93 -27.11 0.41
C MET A 17 10.55 -27.28 1.04
N ALA A 18 9.51 -27.45 0.23
CA ALA A 18 8.13 -27.64 0.70
C ALA A 18 8.00 -28.86 1.63
N GLN A 19 8.64 -29.99 1.27
CA GLN A 19 8.66 -31.17 2.14
C GLN A 19 9.36 -30.88 3.47
N LYS A 20 10.53 -30.24 3.43
CA LYS A 20 11.28 -29.88 4.64
C LYS A 20 10.48 -28.94 5.55
N ILE A 21 9.71 -28.01 4.99
CA ILE A 21 8.82 -27.14 5.78
C ILE A 21 7.69 -27.96 6.41
N THR A 22 7.07 -28.89 5.68
CA THR A 22 6.10 -29.85 6.25
C THR A 22 6.71 -30.60 7.44
N ASP A 23 7.93 -31.11 7.31
CA ASP A 23 8.60 -31.88 8.38
C ASP A 23 8.93 -30.99 9.60
N MET A 24 9.39 -29.75 9.36
CA MET A 24 9.62 -28.77 10.43
C MET A 24 8.32 -28.36 11.13
N THR A 25 7.23 -28.22 10.36
CA THR A 25 5.90 -27.90 10.90
C THR A 25 5.38 -29.06 11.75
N PHE A 26 5.56 -30.30 11.29
CA PHE A 26 5.20 -31.48 12.08
C PHE A 26 6.01 -31.57 13.38
N SER A 27 7.29 -31.19 13.34
CA SER A 27 8.12 -31.13 14.56
C SER A 27 7.58 -30.12 15.59
N TYR A 28 6.76 -29.17 15.16
CA TYR A 28 5.99 -28.30 16.03
C TYR A 28 4.62 -28.92 16.33
N GLN A 29 4.54 -29.62 17.46
CA GLN A 29 3.28 -30.15 18.02
C GLN A 29 2.51 -31.08 17.06
N GLU A 30 3.23 -31.83 16.21
CA GLU A 30 2.63 -32.76 15.24
C GLU A 30 1.67 -32.08 14.26
N THR A 31 1.85 -30.77 14.03
CA THR A 31 0.98 -29.98 13.15
C THR A 31 1.12 -30.48 11.71
N GLN A 32 0.03 -31.03 11.14
CA GLN A 32 0.03 -31.55 9.78
C GLN A 32 -0.43 -30.49 8.78
N VAL A 33 0.51 -30.01 7.97
CA VAL A 33 0.22 -29.14 6.82
C VAL A 33 0.64 -29.85 5.53
N PRO A 34 -0.28 -30.05 4.56
CA PRO A 34 0.04 -30.74 3.32
C PRO A 34 1.17 -30.05 2.55
N LYS A 35 2.13 -30.82 2.06
CA LYS A 35 3.26 -30.34 1.24
C LYS A 35 2.83 -29.39 0.11
N LYS A 36 1.69 -29.70 -0.54
CA LYS A 36 1.13 -28.89 -1.63
C LYS A 36 0.94 -27.43 -1.20
N HIS A 37 0.49 -27.16 0.02
CA HIS A 37 0.32 -25.81 0.54
C HIS A 37 1.64 -25.00 0.49
N TYR A 38 2.73 -25.56 1.01
CA TYR A 38 4.03 -24.91 1.00
C TYR A 38 4.63 -24.81 -0.39
N LYS A 39 4.42 -25.82 -1.24
CA LYS A 39 4.83 -25.77 -2.64
C LYS A 39 4.15 -24.61 -3.37
N ASP A 40 2.83 -24.51 -3.24
CA ASP A 40 2.05 -23.43 -3.86
C ASP A 40 2.48 -22.06 -3.33
N LEU A 41 2.83 -21.93 -2.05
CA LEU A 41 3.40 -20.68 -1.49
C LEU A 41 4.78 -20.34 -2.05
N LEU A 42 5.70 -21.32 -2.08
CA LEU A 42 7.08 -21.13 -2.55
C LEU A 42 7.16 -20.94 -4.08
N SER A 43 6.15 -21.36 -4.82
CA SER A 43 6.05 -21.21 -6.28
C SER A 43 5.47 -19.87 -6.71
N LYS A 44 4.87 -19.08 -5.81
CA LYS A 44 4.39 -17.74 -6.14
C LYS A 44 5.55 -16.78 -6.36
N THR A 45 5.46 -15.94 -7.39
CA THR A 45 6.34 -14.77 -7.49
C THR A 45 5.97 -13.75 -6.40
N VAL A 46 6.92 -12.90 -6.01
CA VAL A 46 6.66 -11.81 -5.06
C VAL A 46 5.56 -10.88 -5.59
N GLU A 47 5.52 -10.65 -6.90
CA GLU A 47 4.46 -9.87 -7.54
C GLU A 47 3.08 -10.57 -7.47
N GLU A 48 3.00 -11.90 -7.60
CA GLU A 48 1.74 -12.64 -7.47
C GLU A 48 1.15 -12.61 -6.05
N VAL A 49 1.99 -12.49 -5.02
CA VAL A 49 1.53 -12.32 -3.63
C VAL A 49 0.96 -10.91 -3.42
N ILE A 50 1.57 -9.89 -4.01
CA ILE A 50 1.13 -8.48 -3.89
C ILE A 50 -0.12 -8.22 -4.76
N ALA A 51 -0.06 -8.61 -6.04
CA ALA A 51 -1.15 -8.48 -7.01
C ALA A 51 -2.32 -9.45 -6.74
N GLY A 52 -2.08 -10.51 -5.97
CA GLY A 52 -3.11 -11.44 -5.51
C GLY A 52 -4.04 -10.88 -4.45
N SER A 53 -3.75 -9.69 -3.90
CA SER A 53 -4.66 -9.03 -2.96
C SER A 53 -5.74 -8.25 -3.73
N VAL A 54 -7.01 -8.56 -3.46
CA VAL A 54 -8.17 -7.83 -4.03
C VAL A 54 -8.04 -6.33 -3.76
N GLU A 55 -7.51 -5.96 -2.60
CA GLU A 55 -7.29 -4.59 -2.15
C GLU A 55 -6.35 -3.81 -3.08
N VAL A 56 -5.20 -4.39 -3.49
CA VAL A 56 -4.26 -3.71 -4.41
C VAL A 56 -4.88 -3.50 -5.79
N ASN A 57 -5.67 -4.46 -6.27
CA ASN A 57 -6.37 -4.30 -7.56
C ASN A 57 -7.44 -3.20 -7.52
N LEU A 58 -8.13 -3.05 -6.39
CA LEU A 58 -9.06 -1.94 -6.19
C LEU A 58 -8.31 -0.60 -6.12
N ILE A 59 -7.20 -0.53 -5.38
CA ILE A 59 -6.36 0.68 -5.30
C ILE A 59 -5.85 1.09 -6.69
N ASP A 60 -5.35 0.14 -7.50
CA ASP A 60 -4.89 0.40 -8.86
C ASP A 60 -6.03 0.94 -9.76
N THR A 61 -7.25 0.41 -9.58
CA THR A 61 -8.44 0.93 -10.27
C THR A 61 -8.69 2.40 -9.90
N TYR A 62 -8.70 2.73 -8.61
CA TYR A 62 -8.86 4.12 -8.15
C TYR A 62 -7.74 5.02 -8.66
N TYR A 63 -6.48 4.56 -8.62
CA TYR A 63 -5.34 5.30 -9.12
C TYR A 63 -5.50 5.67 -10.59
N LYS A 64 -5.85 4.70 -11.45
CA LYS A 64 -6.07 4.92 -12.88
C LYS A 64 -7.22 5.89 -13.14
N THR A 65 -8.32 5.80 -12.39
CA THR A 65 -9.43 6.75 -12.50
C THR A 65 -8.98 8.17 -12.15
N ILE A 66 -8.26 8.34 -11.03
CA ILE A 66 -7.74 9.65 -10.60
C ILE A 66 -6.74 10.20 -11.63
N GLU A 67 -5.86 9.36 -12.16
CA GLU A 67 -4.88 9.75 -13.18
C GLU A 67 -5.56 10.28 -14.45
N GLN A 68 -6.63 9.62 -14.90
CA GLN A 68 -7.43 10.10 -16.04
C GLN A 68 -8.09 11.45 -15.74
N LEU A 69 -8.67 11.62 -14.55
CA LEU A 69 -9.29 12.88 -14.14
C LEU A 69 -8.27 14.03 -14.08
N LEU A 70 -7.05 13.77 -13.61
CA LEU A 70 -5.96 14.76 -13.60
C LEU A 70 -5.55 15.20 -15.00
N LYS A 71 -5.49 14.25 -15.95
CA LYS A 71 -5.13 14.56 -17.35
C LYS A 71 -6.21 15.37 -18.05
N GLN A 72 -7.49 15.09 -17.76
CA GLN A 72 -8.61 15.72 -18.46
C GLN A 72 -9.06 17.04 -17.80
N ASN A 73 -9.30 17.03 -16.49
CA ASN A 73 -9.91 18.14 -15.76
C ASN A 73 -9.33 18.25 -14.33
N PRO A 74 -8.06 18.67 -14.18
CA PRO A 74 -7.40 18.72 -12.87
C PRO A 74 -8.09 19.68 -11.89
N LYS A 75 -8.69 20.76 -12.41
CA LYS A 75 -9.47 21.73 -11.62
C LYS A 75 -10.64 21.06 -10.88
N TRP A 76 -11.44 20.28 -11.59
CA TRP A 76 -12.65 19.69 -11.02
C TRP A 76 -12.33 18.62 -10.00
N LEU A 77 -11.30 17.81 -10.26
CA LEU A 77 -10.81 16.85 -9.29
C LEU A 77 -10.36 17.57 -8.01
N PHE A 78 -9.53 18.61 -8.13
CA PHE A 78 -9.09 19.40 -6.98
C PHE A 78 -10.27 20.00 -6.19
N GLN A 79 -11.19 20.67 -6.87
CA GLN A 79 -12.33 21.32 -6.21
C GLN A 79 -13.27 20.29 -5.55
N ALA A 80 -13.46 19.12 -6.17
CA ALA A 80 -14.25 18.03 -5.59
C ALA A 80 -13.60 17.46 -4.33
N LEU A 81 -12.29 17.20 -4.35
CA LEU A 81 -11.54 16.74 -3.18
C LEU A 81 -11.60 17.78 -2.05
N LEU A 82 -11.40 19.06 -2.38
CA LEU A 82 -11.50 20.15 -1.41
C LEU A 82 -12.90 20.22 -0.78
N CYS A 83 -13.96 20.05 -1.57
CA CYS A 83 -15.34 19.99 -1.06
C CYS A 83 -15.55 18.84 -0.05
N PHE A 84 -14.92 17.68 -0.28
CA PHE A 84 -14.97 16.57 0.69
C PHE A 84 -14.27 16.89 2.00
N ASP A 85 -13.14 17.61 1.95
CA ASP A 85 -12.38 17.98 3.14
C ASP A 85 -13.11 19.03 3.97
N VAL A 86 -13.64 20.08 3.31
CA VAL A 86 -14.37 21.17 3.99
C VAL A 86 -15.85 20.85 4.24
N LYS A 87 -16.31 19.65 3.86
CA LYS A 87 -17.69 19.15 4.05
C LYS A 87 -18.77 20.00 3.35
N ILE A 88 -18.44 20.60 2.22
CA ILE A 88 -19.38 21.34 1.38
C ILE A 88 -19.91 20.43 0.26
N LYS A 89 -21.22 20.45 0.03
CA LYS A 89 -21.84 19.74 -1.10
C LYS A 89 -21.97 20.68 -2.30
N PRO A 90 -21.45 20.33 -3.48
CA PRO A 90 -21.59 21.16 -4.68
C PRO A 90 -23.04 21.50 -5.04
N SER A 91 -23.99 20.59 -4.77
CA SER A 91 -25.41 20.79 -5.08
C SER A 91 -26.12 21.83 -4.21
N THR A 92 -25.55 22.20 -3.06
CA THR A 92 -26.14 23.17 -2.12
C THR A 92 -25.19 24.32 -1.80
N MET A 93 -24.24 24.58 -2.70
CA MET A 93 -23.19 25.56 -2.50
C MET A 93 -23.69 26.98 -2.70
N SER A 94 -23.27 27.88 -1.80
CA SER A 94 -23.50 29.31 -1.91
C SER A 94 -22.52 30.00 -2.87
N ASN A 95 -22.86 31.22 -3.32
CA ASN A 95 -21.99 32.01 -4.18
C ASN A 95 -20.62 32.31 -3.54
N ALA A 96 -20.59 32.51 -2.22
CA ALA A 96 -19.35 32.77 -1.50
C ALA A 96 -18.42 31.54 -1.49
N GLU A 97 -18.97 30.35 -1.28
CA GLU A 97 -18.22 29.09 -1.32
C GLU A 97 -17.71 28.77 -2.73
N TYR A 98 -18.54 29.03 -3.75
CA TYR A 98 -18.12 28.90 -5.14
C TYR A 98 -16.95 29.84 -5.47
N GLN A 99 -17.06 31.11 -5.08
CA GLN A 99 -15.97 32.08 -5.27
C GLN A 99 -14.69 31.66 -4.53
N ALA A 100 -14.82 31.15 -3.30
CA ALA A 100 -13.70 30.64 -2.53
C ALA A 100 -13.00 29.45 -3.23
N LEU A 101 -13.76 28.53 -3.84
CA LEU A 101 -13.21 27.41 -4.61
C LEU A 101 -12.43 27.88 -5.84
N GLU A 102 -12.94 28.87 -6.57
CA GLU A 102 -12.27 29.43 -7.74
C GLU A 102 -10.95 30.12 -7.37
N LEU A 103 -10.97 30.97 -6.33
CA LEU A 103 -9.77 31.67 -5.85
C LEU A 103 -8.73 30.69 -5.28
N THR A 104 -9.18 29.63 -4.59
CA THR A 104 -8.29 28.60 -4.04
C THR A 104 -7.63 27.80 -5.15
N TRP A 105 -8.38 27.42 -6.19
CA TRP A 105 -7.81 26.78 -7.37
C TRP A 105 -6.76 27.65 -8.05
N SER A 106 -7.03 28.95 -8.24
CA SER A 106 -6.06 29.89 -8.82
C SER A 106 -4.74 29.89 -8.03
N LYS A 107 -4.81 29.97 -6.69
CA LYS A 107 -3.63 29.90 -5.82
C LYS A 107 -2.91 28.55 -5.89
N TYR A 108 -3.66 27.45 -6.00
CA TYR A 108 -3.11 26.11 -6.12
C TYR A 108 -2.29 25.94 -7.41
N GLN A 109 -2.81 26.44 -8.55
CA GLN A 109 -2.10 26.39 -9.83
C GLN A 109 -0.75 27.13 -9.81
N ASP A 110 -0.70 28.25 -9.10
CA ASP A 110 0.53 29.03 -8.95
C ASP A 110 1.58 28.29 -8.10
N SER A 111 1.14 27.35 -7.24
CA SER A 111 2.03 26.52 -6.43
C SER A 111 2.56 25.32 -7.23
N LYS A 112 3.75 25.46 -7.82
CA LYS A 112 4.40 24.41 -8.64
C LYS A 112 4.79 23.12 -7.88
N LYS A 113 4.42 22.96 -6.60
CA LYS A 113 4.91 21.89 -5.71
C LYS A 113 3.85 21.22 -4.84
N SER A 114 2.56 21.53 -5.03
CA SER A 114 1.54 20.95 -4.14
C SER A 114 1.44 19.43 -4.31
N LYS A 115 1.46 18.71 -3.19
CA LYS A 115 1.29 17.26 -3.13
C LYS A 115 -0.20 16.93 -3.07
N MET A 116 -0.59 15.75 -3.57
CA MET A 116 -2.00 15.31 -3.56
C MET A 116 -2.48 14.86 -2.18
N VAL A 117 -1.55 14.45 -1.32
CA VAL A 117 -1.78 14.09 0.08
C VAL A 117 -0.92 14.97 0.96
N ASP A 118 -1.41 15.24 2.16
CA ASP A 118 -0.68 15.95 3.20
C ASP A 118 0.69 15.29 3.46
N GLU A 119 1.72 16.12 3.61
CA GLU A 119 3.11 15.71 3.78
C GLU A 119 3.28 14.76 4.98
N ARG A 120 2.47 14.91 6.04
CA ARG A 120 2.49 14.03 7.23
C ARG A 120 2.23 12.56 6.89
N TRP A 121 1.34 12.28 5.93
CA TRP A 121 1.04 10.90 5.53
C TRP A 121 2.10 10.33 4.59
N ILE A 122 2.72 11.18 3.77
CA ILE A 122 3.87 10.81 2.94
C ILE A 122 5.04 10.41 3.85
N ASP A 123 5.34 11.23 4.85
CA ASP A 123 6.39 10.97 5.83
C ASP A 123 6.12 9.69 6.63
N CYS A 124 4.86 9.48 7.04
CA CYS A 124 4.43 8.26 7.72
C CYS A 124 4.66 7.01 6.84
N PHE A 125 4.23 7.06 5.58
CA PHE A 125 4.43 5.99 4.61
C PHE A 125 5.91 5.68 4.41
N ASP A 126 6.73 6.70 4.17
CA ASP A 126 8.16 6.51 3.95
C ASP A 126 8.87 5.99 5.21
N SER A 127 8.47 6.42 6.40
CA SER A 127 8.97 5.88 7.67
C SER A 127 8.62 4.41 7.84
N ILE A 128 7.36 4.01 7.61
CA ILE A 128 6.92 2.61 7.72
C ILE A 128 7.64 1.75 6.68
N LYS A 129 7.74 2.21 5.43
CA LYS A 129 8.46 1.52 4.36
C LYS A 129 9.94 1.32 4.70
N LYS A 130 10.58 2.33 5.28
CA LYS A 130 12.03 2.30 5.62
C LYS A 130 12.32 1.46 6.87
N ASN A 131 11.48 1.56 7.89
CA ASN A 131 11.78 1.04 9.23
C ASN A 131 10.93 -0.18 9.62
N GLY A 132 9.94 -0.55 8.81
CA GLY A 132 8.97 -1.60 9.13
C GLY A 132 7.89 -1.17 10.13
N ALA A 133 6.84 -1.99 10.26
CA ALA A 133 5.70 -1.70 11.14
C ALA A 133 6.08 -1.59 12.64
N THR A 134 7.19 -2.20 13.04
CA THR A 134 7.66 -2.23 14.43
C THR A 134 8.36 -0.95 14.90
N TYR A 135 8.61 0.02 14.01
CA TYR A 135 9.24 1.29 14.40
C TYR A 135 8.30 2.22 15.18
N GLN A 136 6.98 2.17 14.95
CA GLN A 136 6.04 3.05 15.66
C GLN A 136 5.79 2.63 17.11
N PHE A 137 5.93 1.34 17.45
CA PHE A 137 5.70 0.84 18.82
C PHE A 137 6.78 1.23 19.83
N ARG A 138 7.98 1.65 19.41
CA ARG A 138 9.05 2.06 20.35
C ARG A 138 9.04 3.54 20.70
N LYS A 139 8.32 4.39 19.95
CA LYS A 139 8.27 5.83 20.22
C LYS A 139 7.26 6.23 21.30
N GLU A 140 6.37 5.31 21.68
CA GLU A 140 5.41 5.51 22.77
C GLU A 140 5.92 4.97 24.12
N GLU A 141 7.10 4.35 24.14
CA GLU A 141 7.72 3.76 25.36
C GLU A 141 8.91 4.57 25.90
N GLU A 142 9.25 5.73 25.31
CA GLU A 142 10.26 6.69 25.81
C GLU A 142 9.62 8.02 26.24
#